data_AF-A0A963A259-F1
#
_entry.id   AF-A0A963A259-F1
#
_cell.length_a   1.000
_cell.length_b   1.000
_cell.length_c   1.000
_cell.angle_alpha   90.00
_cell.angle_beta   90.00
_cell.angle_gamma   90.00
#
_symmetry.space_group_name_H-M   'P 1'
#
loop_
_entity.id
_entity.type
_entity.pdbx_description
1 polymer ?
#
loop_
_entity_poly.entity_id
_entity_poly.type
_entity_poly.pdbx_seq_one_letter_code
_entity_poly.pdbx_strand_id
1 'polypeptide(L)'
;DNMKSAVDKVGRGKERLINKRFQAMVSHYLFEAEFCNPAAGWEKGQVEKGVRDACHRIWQDAPAFASLEALNAWLQQRCLALWRELPHPEDRHRTLFDYWQTERSHLMPVPAAFDGFVEHTKRVSSTCLISFEHNRYSVPASFANRVISLRVYAERLVIVAEARVVVVHQRVFTRDHNLSGKTVYDWRHYLSVVQRKPGALRNGAPFHELPERFRMLQAALLKRSGGDREMVDILALVLLHDEQLVERAVSAALEAGQPSNQHVLNCLGRLCDLPKPKPSLTPPALRLVTEPLANTQRYDRLREGKG
;
A
#
# COMPACT_ATOMS: atom_id res chain seq x y z
N ASP A 1 36.07 -3.93 8.06
CA ASP A 1 34.61 -4.07 8.05
C ASP A 1 34.21 -5.07 6.96
N ASN A 2 33.32 -6.01 7.25
CA ASN A 2 32.83 -6.99 6.28
C ASN A 2 31.33 -6.78 6.07
N MET A 3 30.96 -6.36 4.86
CA MET A 3 29.57 -6.15 4.48
C MET A 3 28.85 -7.50 4.35
N LYS A 4 28.22 -7.96 5.44
CA LYS A 4 27.51 -9.25 5.49
C LYS A 4 26.39 -9.40 4.47
N SER A 5 25.88 -8.30 3.92
CA SER A 5 24.89 -8.32 2.83
C SER A 5 25.48 -8.72 1.47
N ALA A 6 26.80 -8.61 1.28
CA ALA A 6 27.49 -9.03 0.06
C ALA A 6 28.38 -10.26 0.25
N VAL A 7 28.93 -10.46 1.45
CA VAL A 7 29.89 -11.53 1.75
C VAL A 7 29.39 -12.35 2.93
N ASP A 8 29.04 -13.61 2.68
CA ASP A 8 28.66 -14.56 3.72
C ASP A 8 29.90 -15.05 4.50
N LYS A 9 31.04 -15.25 3.82
CA LYS A 9 32.30 -15.67 4.45
C LYS A 9 33.54 -15.09 3.77
N VAL A 10 34.51 -14.69 4.58
CA VAL A 10 35.84 -14.25 4.14
C VAL A 10 36.78 -15.45 4.11
N GLY A 11 37.37 -15.74 2.95
CA GLY A 11 38.39 -16.76 2.73
C GLY A 11 39.81 -16.22 2.87
N ARG A 12 40.82 -16.93 2.33
CA ARG A 12 42.21 -16.45 2.35
C ARG A 12 42.41 -15.37 1.28
N GLY A 13 43.15 -14.31 1.62
CA GLY A 13 43.40 -13.19 0.69
C GLY A 13 42.12 -12.50 0.22
N LYS A 14 41.89 -12.46 -1.10
CA LYS A 14 40.71 -11.88 -1.75
C LYS A 14 39.52 -12.84 -1.91
N GLU A 15 39.66 -14.11 -1.53
CA GLU A 15 38.56 -15.07 -1.68
C GLU A 15 37.36 -14.72 -0.80
N ARG A 16 36.16 -14.73 -1.37
CA ARG A 16 34.91 -14.46 -0.67
C ARG A 16 33.86 -15.48 -1.07
N LEU A 17 33.12 -15.98 -0.10
CA LEU A 17 31.84 -16.63 -0.37
C LEU A 17 30.79 -15.53 -0.46
N ILE A 18 30.42 -15.21 -1.69
CA ILE A 18 29.52 -14.09 -2.01
C ILE A 18 28.08 -14.51 -1.72
N ASN A 19 27.33 -13.59 -1.12
CA ASN A 19 25.91 -13.78 -0.89
C ASN A 19 25.19 -13.99 -2.23
N LYS A 20 24.40 -15.06 -2.34
CA LYS A 20 23.72 -15.43 -3.61
C LYS A 20 22.86 -14.31 -4.18
N ARG A 21 22.17 -13.53 -3.34
CA ARG A 21 21.33 -12.42 -3.82
C ARG A 21 22.17 -11.24 -4.29
N PHE A 22 23.29 -10.96 -3.60
CA PHE A 22 24.24 -9.96 -4.06
C PHE A 22 24.84 -10.36 -5.41
N GLN A 23 25.22 -11.62 -5.60
CA GLN A 23 25.69 -12.12 -6.89
C GLN A 23 24.64 -11.98 -8.00
N ALA A 24 23.36 -12.24 -7.69
CA ALA A 24 22.27 -12.01 -8.63
C ALA A 24 22.13 -10.51 -9.00
N MET A 25 22.29 -9.61 -8.04
CA MET A 25 22.28 -8.16 -8.28
C MET A 25 23.47 -7.72 -9.15
N VAL A 26 24.67 -8.23 -8.87
CA VAL A 26 25.90 -7.98 -9.65
C VAL A 26 25.70 -8.42 -11.10
N SER A 27 25.12 -9.62 -11.30
CA SER A 27 24.81 -10.15 -12.62
C SER A 27 23.70 -9.35 -13.33
N HIS A 28 22.71 -8.86 -12.59
CA HIS A 28 21.59 -8.07 -13.13
C HIS A 28 22.04 -6.71 -13.66
N TYR A 29 22.98 -6.05 -12.98
CA TYR A 29 23.53 -4.75 -13.39
C TYR A 29 24.84 -4.86 -14.20
N LEU A 30 25.33 -6.07 -14.45
CA LEU A 30 26.50 -6.35 -15.30
C LEU A 30 27.78 -5.63 -14.84
N PHE A 31 28.08 -5.66 -13.54
CA PHE A 31 29.35 -5.14 -13.01
C PHE A 31 30.16 -6.24 -12.31
N GLU A 32 31.42 -5.97 -12.02
CA GLU A 32 32.28 -6.85 -11.23
C GLU A 32 32.44 -6.29 -9.80
N ALA A 33 32.29 -7.14 -8.80
CA ALA A 33 32.45 -6.75 -7.41
C ALA A 33 33.89 -7.01 -6.93
N GLU A 34 34.61 -5.95 -6.61
CA GLU A 34 35.94 -6.04 -6.00
C GLU A 34 35.88 -5.90 -4.47
N PHE A 35 36.63 -6.76 -3.77
CA PHE A 35 36.71 -6.76 -2.30
C PHE A 35 38.13 -6.45 -1.83
N CYS A 36 38.25 -5.48 -0.92
CA CYS A 36 39.52 -5.16 -0.27
C CYS A 36 40.01 -6.30 0.63
N ASN A 37 41.32 -6.34 0.88
CA ASN A 37 41.93 -7.29 1.79
C ASN A 37 41.56 -6.98 3.26
N PRO A 38 41.41 -8.02 4.11
CA PRO A 38 41.23 -7.79 5.54
C PRO A 38 42.43 -7.04 6.12
N ALA A 39 42.17 -6.06 6.99
CA ALA A 39 43.18 -5.23 7.65
C ALA A 39 44.11 -4.40 6.73
N ALA A 40 43.79 -4.26 5.44
CA ALA A 40 44.54 -3.45 4.48
C ALA A 40 43.94 -2.03 4.33
N GLY A 41 44.01 -1.21 5.38
CA GLY A 41 43.43 0.14 5.37
C GLY A 41 44.04 1.08 4.31
N TRP A 42 45.29 0.82 3.90
CA TRP A 42 45.97 1.59 2.86
C TRP A 42 45.31 1.48 1.49
N GLU A 43 44.57 0.39 1.21
CA GLU A 43 43.82 0.21 -0.06
C GLU A 43 42.64 1.19 -0.18
N LYS A 44 42.25 1.87 0.91
CA LYS A 44 41.05 2.72 0.98
C LYS A 44 41.34 4.20 1.18
N GLY A 45 42.60 4.62 1.34
CA GLY A 45 42.94 5.99 1.75
C GLY A 45 42.40 7.09 0.83
N GLN A 46 42.50 6.90 -0.49
CA GLN A 46 41.98 7.88 -1.47
C GLN A 46 40.45 7.97 -1.45
N VAL A 47 39.78 6.82 -1.36
CA VAL A 47 38.31 6.73 -1.31
C VAL A 47 37.78 7.36 -0.01
N GLU A 48 38.38 7.07 1.13
CA GLU A 48 37.97 7.61 2.43
C GLU A 48 38.13 9.12 2.50
N LYS A 49 39.24 9.67 1.97
CA LYS A 49 39.43 11.11 1.86
C LYS A 49 38.38 11.73 0.94
N GLY A 50 38.14 11.14 -0.23
CA GLY A 50 37.13 11.61 -1.18
C GLY A 50 35.72 11.65 -0.57
N VAL A 51 35.34 10.62 0.19
CA VAL A 51 34.06 10.58 0.92
C VAL A 51 34.00 11.68 1.97
N ARG A 52 35.06 11.88 2.77
CA ARG A 52 35.11 12.95 3.78
C ARG A 52 34.94 14.33 3.14
N ASP A 53 35.67 14.60 2.07
CA ASP A 53 35.63 15.88 1.36
C ASP A 53 34.24 16.12 0.73
N ALA A 54 33.63 15.07 0.15
CA ALA A 54 32.27 15.15 -0.38
C ALA A 54 31.23 15.40 0.72
N CYS A 55 31.34 14.69 1.85
CA CYS A 55 30.48 14.89 3.00
C CYS A 55 30.55 16.33 3.53
N HIS A 56 31.75 16.89 3.67
CA HIS A 56 31.92 18.28 4.09
C HIS A 56 31.24 19.24 3.09
N ARG A 57 31.45 19.08 1.79
CA ARG A 57 30.86 19.95 0.76
C ARG A 57 29.33 19.87 0.67
N ILE A 58 28.77 18.68 0.84
CA ILE A 58 27.33 18.44 0.71
C ILE A 58 26.59 18.85 1.99
N TRP A 59 27.09 18.43 3.16
CA TRP A 59 26.30 18.46 4.39
C TRP A 59 26.49 19.72 5.24
N GLN A 60 27.52 20.53 4.97
CA GLN A 60 27.83 21.71 5.78
C GLN A 60 26.65 22.70 5.86
N ASP A 61 25.95 22.91 4.76
CA ASP A 61 24.81 23.84 4.68
C ASP A 61 23.47 23.10 4.51
N ALA A 62 23.40 21.83 4.93
CA ALA A 62 22.18 21.05 4.78
C ALA A 62 21.07 21.59 5.71
N PRO A 63 19.89 21.96 5.17
CA PRO A 63 18.76 22.37 6.00
C PRO A 63 18.15 21.18 6.75
N ALA A 64 17.21 21.47 7.65
CA ALA A 64 16.36 20.44 8.23
C ALA A 64 15.33 19.95 7.20
N PHE A 65 15.01 18.66 7.22
CA PHE A 65 14.05 18.04 6.29
C PHE A 65 12.90 17.38 7.06
N ALA A 66 11.69 17.49 6.51
CA ALA A 66 10.49 16.90 7.10
C ALA A 66 10.36 15.39 6.84
N SER A 67 11.00 14.86 5.79
CA SER A 67 10.95 13.45 5.42
C SER A 67 12.21 13.00 4.68
N LEU A 68 12.39 11.68 4.55
CA LEU A 68 13.49 11.08 3.80
C LEU A 68 13.38 11.41 2.31
N GLU A 69 12.17 11.48 1.77
CA GLU A 69 11.89 11.86 0.38
C GLU A 69 12.32 13.31 0.12
N ALA A 70 12.00 14.23 1.04
CA ALA A 70 12.43 15.63 0.95
C ALA A 70 13.96 15.76 0.99
N LEU A 71 14.62 15.00 1.86
CA LEU A 71 16.08 14.90 1.92
C LEU A 71 16.66 14.38 0.60
N ASN A 72 16.12 13.28 0.06
CA ASN A 72 16.61 12.68 -1.19
C ASN A 72 16.47 13.64 -2.37
N ALA A 73 15.35 14.36 -2.48
CA ALA A 73 15.12 15.35 -3.53
C ALA A 73 16.12 16.51 -3.44
N TRP A 74 16.35 17.05 -2.23
CA TRP A 74 17.33 18.10 -2.02
C TRP A 74 18.76 17.62 -2.31
N LEU A 75 19.13 16.43 -1.82
CA LEU A 75 20.46 15.85 -2.01
C LEU A 75 20.77 15.66 -3.51
N GLN A 76 19.80 15.18 -4.29
CA GLN A 76 19.94 15.06 -5.74
C GLN A 76 20.24 16.41 -6.40
N GLN A 77 19.50 17.46 -6.03
CA GLN A 77 19.72 18.80 -6.57
C GLN A 77 21.10 19.35 -6.16
N ARG A 78 21.49 19.17 -4.91
CA ARG A 78 22.79 19.64 -4.40
C ARG A 78 23.95 18.93 -5.08
N CYS A 79 23.88 17.61 -5.30
CA CYS A 79 24.88 16.86 -6.05
C CYS A 79 25.04 17.40 -7.48
N LEU A 80 23.92 17.63 -8.19
CA LEU A 80 23.96 18.18 -9.54
C LEU A 80 24.48 19.62 -9.61
N ALA A 81 24.24 20.45 -8.58
CA ALA A 81 24.84 21.77 -8.47
C ALA A 81 26.36 21.68 -8.26
N LEU A 82 26.81 20.85 -7.33
CA LEU A 82 28.23 20.64 -7.06
C LEU A 82 28.99 20.12 -8.29
N TRP A 83 28.39 19.24 -9.09
CA TRP A 83 29.03 18.74 -10.31
C TRP A 83 29.29 19.85 -11.35
N ARG A 84 28.51 20.94 -11.33
CA ARG A 84 28.73 22.12 -12.19
C ARG A 84 29.77 23.07 -11.63
N GLU A 85 30.04 23.03 -10.33
CA GLU A 85 31.01 23.89 -9.66
C GLU A 85 32.41 23.24 -9.61
N LEU A 86 32.47 21.92 -9.47
CA LEU A 86 33.71 21.20 -9.26
C LEU A 86 34.43 20.92 -10.59
N PRO A 87 35.73 21.29 -10.70
CA PRO A 87 36.54 20.91 -11.85
C PRO A 87 36.77 19.40 -11.91
N HIS A 88 36.99 18.87 -13.11
CA HIS A 88 37.40 17.47 -13.27
C HIS A 88 38.78 17.24 -12.60
N PRO A 89 39.02 16.10 -11.91
CA PRO A 89 40.27 15.85 -11.20
C PRO A 89 41.51 15.93 -12.09
N GLU A 90 41.39 15.52 -13.35
CA GLU A 90 42.48 15.47 -14.33
C GLU A 90 42.45 16.65 -15.32
N ASP A 91 41.28 17.28 -15.53
CA ASP A 91 41.12 18.43 -16.42
C ASP A 91 40.47 19.60 -15.66
N ARG A 92 41.30 20.52 -15.17
CA ARG A 92 40.81 21.65 -14.38
C ARG A 92 40.11 22.73 -15.20
N HIS A 93 40.09 22.63 -16.53
CA HIS A 93 39.41 23.59 -17.41
C HIS A 93 37.92 23.30 -17.60
N ARG A 94 37.49 22.06 -17.31
CA ARG A 94 36.11 21.61 -17.45
C ARG A 94 35.57 21.12 -16.11
N THR A 95 34.25 21.17 -15.98
CA THR A 95 33.56 20.71 -14.77
C THR A 95 33.24 19.21 -14.87
N LEU A 96 32.95 18.59 -13.73
CA LEU A 96 32.44 17.21 -13.70
C LEU A 96 31.16 17.07 -14.55
N PHE A 97 30.32 18.10 -14.55
CA PHE A 97 29.07 18.11 -15.31
C PHE A 97 29.30 18.11 -16.84
N ASP A 98 30.32 18.81 -17.33
CA ASP A 98 30.65 18.85 -18.77
C ASP A 98 31.07 17.46 -19.28
N TYR A 99 31.90 16.76 -18.50
CA TYR A 99 32.29 15.38 -18.77
C TYR A 99 31.09 14.44 -18.70
N TRP A 100 30.27 14.54 -17.65
CA TRP A 100 29.05 13.74 -17.52
C TRP A 100 28.12 13.88 -18.73
N GLN A 101 27.91 15.10 -19.22
CA GLN A 101 27.08 15.33 -20.41
C GLN A 101 27.63 14.63 -21.66
N THR A 102 28.95 14.67 -21.83
CA THR A 102 29.63 14.03 -22.97
C THR A 102 29.55 12.51 -22.89
N GLU A 103 29.83 11.94 -21.71
CA GLU A 103 29.88 10.50 -21.49
C GLU A 103 28.50 9.85 -21.47
N ARG A 104 27.44 10.57 -21.05
CA ARG A 104 26.10 10.02 -20.89
C ARG A 104 25.58 9.28 -22.13
N SER A 105 25.92 9.75 -23.33
CA SER A 105 25.50 9.11 -24.59
C SER A 105 26.17 7.76 -24.85
N HIS A 106 27.29 7.49 -24.19
CA HIS A 106 28.07 6.26 -24.30
C HIS A 106 27.70 5.23 -23.20
N LEU A 107 26.89 5.63 -22.21
CA LEU A 107 26.49 4.75 -21.11
C LEU A 107 25.38 3.79 -21.53
N MET A 108 25.41 2.58 -20.98
CA MET A 108 24.30 1.64 -21.14
C MET A 108 23.03 2.16 -20.44
N PRO A 109 21.84 1.87 -20.99
CA PRO A 109 20.59 2.16 -20.29
C PRO A 109 20.55 1.36 -18.98
N VAL A 110 20.08 2.01 -17.91
CA VAL A 110 19.92 1.34 -16.62
C VAL A 110 18.80 0.31 -16.76
N PRO A 111 19.04 -0.97 -16.43
CA PRO A 111 18.00 -2.00 -16.48
C PRO A 111 16.93 -1.73 -15.41
N ALA A 112 15.82 -2.48 -15.46
CA ALA A 112 14.79 -2.41 -14.42
C ALA A 112 15.42 -2.58 -13.03
N ALA A 113 14.89 -1.92 -12.00
CA ALA A 113 15.45 -2.03 -10.66
C ALA A 113 15.46 -3.49 -10.18
N PHE A 114 16.59 -3.94 -9.65
CA PHE A 114 16.72 -5.27 -9.06
C PHE A 114 15.77 -5.42 -7.86
N ASP A 115 15.06 -6.55 -7.78
CA ASP A 115 14.11 -6.83 -6.70
C ASP A 115 14.87 -7.19 -5.40
N GLY A 116 15.30 -6.17 -4.67
CA GLY A 116 16.17 -6.27 -3.49
C GLY A 116 15.42 -6.46 -2.17
N PHE A 117 14.89 -7.65 -1.90
CA PHE A 117 14.28 -8.01 -0.61
C PHE A 117 15.10 -9.04 0.18
N VAL A 118 14.88 -9.11 1.50
CA VAL A 118 15.35 -10.22 2.33
C VAL A 118 14.18 -11.16 2.60
N GLU A 119 14.37 -12.45 2.38
CA GLU A 119 13.30 -13.44 2.57
C GLU A 119 13.42 -14.17 3.91
N HIS A 120 12.28 -14.31 4.59
CA HIS A 120 12.16 -15.08 5.83
C HIS A 120 10.98 -16.03 5.77
N THR A 121 11.17 -17.26 6.23
CA THR A 121 10.07 -18.18 6.49
C THR A 121 9.45 -17.87 7.85
N LYS A 122 8.16 -17.55 7.89
CA LYS A 122 7.43 -17.20 9.13
C LYS A 122 6.18 -18.06 9.27
N ARG A 123 5.85 -18.43 10.51
CA ARG A 123 4.57 -19.07 10.83
C ARG A 123 3.59 -18.03 11.33
N VAL A 124 2.39 -18.02 10.76
CA VAL A 124 1.29 -17.17 11.22
C VAL A 124 0.73 -17.75 12.52
N SER A 125 0.52 -16.92 13.54
CA SER A 125 -0.09 -17.34 14.80
C SER A 125 -1.56 -17.73 14.63
N SER A 126 -2.14 -18.34 15.66
CA SER A 126 -3.60 -18.59 15.74
C SER A 126 -4.42 -17.29 15.75
N THR A 127 -3.82 -16.18 16.17
CA THR A 127 -4.40 -14.84 16.16
C THR A 127 -4.19 -14.08 14.84
N CYS A 128 -3.76 -14.79 13.79
CA CYS A 128 -3.55 -14.25 12.44
C CYS A 128 -2.48 -13.16 12.38
N LEU A 129 -1.39 -13.30 13.16
CA LEU A 129 -0.30 -12.33 13.23
C LEU A 129 1.05 -12.99 12.86
N ILE A 130 1.96 -12.19 12.31
CA ILE A 130 3.39 -12.53 12.20
C ILE A 130 4.24 -11.50 12.94
N SER A 131 5.37 -11.93 13.50
CA SER A 131 6.31 -11.05 14.22
C SER A 131 7.56 -10.78 13.39
N PHE A 132 7.90 -9.49 13.23
CA PHE A 132 9.11 -9.03 12.58
C PHE A 132 9.61 -7.74 13.24
N GLU A 133 10.90 -7.71 13.61
CA GLU A 133 11.56 -6.55 14.26
C GLU A 133 10.77 -5.98 15.45
N HIS A 134 10.34 -6.84 16.37
CA HIS A 134 9.51 -6.52 17.55
C HIS A 134 8.08 -6.08 17.23
N ASN A 135 7.75 -5.79 15.98
CA ASN A 135 6.41 -5.45 15.54
C ASN A 135 5.62 -6.70 15.13
N ARG A 136 4.29 -6.61 15.19
CA ARG A 136 3.36 -7.65 14.76
C ARG A 136 2.50 -7.14 13.62
N TYR A 137 2.29 -7.96 12.60
CA TYR A 137 1.52 -7.60 11.41
C TYR A 137 0.44 -8.64 11.18
N SER A 138 -0.78 -8.19 10.92
CA SER A 138 -1.90 -9.08 10.64
C SER A 138 -1.81 -9.74 9.26
N VAL A 139 -2.38 -10.93 9.15
CA VAL A 139 -2.44 -11.75 7.93
C VAL A 139 -3.88 -12.25 7.79
N PRO A 140 -4.43 -12.40 6.57
CA PRO A 140 -5.77 -12.96 6.40
C PRO A 140 -5.97 -14.28 7.15
N ALA A 141 -7.11 -14.43 7.80
CA ALA A 141 -7.38 -15.57 8.69
C ALA A 141 -7.36 -16.93 7.98
N SER A 142 -7.50 -16.97 6.65
CA SER A 142 -7.27 -18.17 5.83
C SER A 142 -5.85 -18.73 5.93
N PHE A 143 -4.89 -17.93 6.41
CA PHE A 143 -3.50 -18.34 6.62
C PHE A 143 -3.12 -18.57 8.09
N ALA A 144 -4.07 -18.54 9.02
CA ALA A 144 -3.80 -18.83 10.42
C ALA A 144 -3.11 -20.20 10.61
N ASN A 145 -2.09 -20.27 11.47
CA ASN A 145 -1.25 -21.45 11.72
C ASN A 145 -0.45 -22.00 10.52
N ARG A 146 -0.51 -21.33 9.35
CA ARG A 146 0.25 -21.72 8.15
C ARG A 146 1.63 -21.07 8.12
N VAL A 147 2.53 -21.68 7.36
CA VAL A 147 3.86 -21.12 7.07
C VAL A 147 3.77 -20.29 5.79
N ILE A 148 4.35 -19.09 5.82
CA ILE A 148 4.35 -18.11 4.73
C ILE A 148 5.79 -17.62 4.46
N SER A 149 6.00 -17.03 3.29
CA SER A 149 7.21 -16.26 2.99
C SER A 149 6.97 -14.78 3.30
N LEU A 150 7.86 -14.20 4.10
CA LEU A 150 7.94 -12.77 4.35
C LEU A 150 9.10 -12.19 3.55
N ARG A 151 8.79 -11.34 2.58
CA ARG A 151 9.76 -10.55 1.82
C ARG A 151 9.85 -9.16 2.43
N VAL A 152 11.02 -8.85 2.98
CA VAL A 152 11.31 -7.59 3.67
C VAL A 152 11.98 -6.64 2.70
N TYR A 153 11.32 -5.53 2.41
CA TYR A 153 11.87 -4.40 1.67
C TYR A 153 12.27 -3.28 2.65
N ALA A 154 12.88 -2.22 2.13
CA ALA A 154 13.24 -1.05 2.92
C ALA A 154 12.02 -0.44 3.63
N GLU A 155 10.93 -0.22 2.90
CA GLU A 155 9.76 0.54 3.39
C GLU A 155 8.50 -0.32 3.60
N ARG A 156 8.53 -1.57 3.13
CA ARG A 156 7.35 -2.45 3.13
C ARG A 156 7.69 -3.90 3.44
N LEU A 157 6.70 -4.61 3.92
CA LEU A 157 6.72 -6.05 4.14
C LEU A 157 5.71 -6.69 3.20
N VAL A 158 6.16 -7.63 2.38
CA VAL A 158 5.30 -8.35 1.44
C VAL A 158 5.19 -9.79 1.91
N ILE A 159 3.97 -10.20 2.24
CA ILE A 159 3.66 -11.56 2.65
C ILE A 159 3.20 -12.34 1.44
N VAL A 160 3.88 -13.44 1.17
CA VAL A 160 3.64 -14.32 0.02
C VAL A 160 3.28 -15.71 0.53
N ALA A 161 2.18 -16.25 0.02
CA ALA A 161 1.76 -17.63 0.24
C ALA A 161 1.27 -18.22 -1.09
N GLU A 162 1.52 -19.50 -1.32
CA GLU A 162 1.05 -20.20 -2.54
C GLU A 162 1.48 -19.47 -3.84
N ALA A 163 2.71 -18.95 -3.86
CA ALA A 163 3.28 -18.15 -4.94
C ALA A 163 2.52 -16.85 -5.29
N ARG A 164 1.62 -16.37 -4.41
CA ARG A 164 0.86 -15.13 -4.60
C ARG A 164 1.13 -14.16 -3.45
N VAL A 165 1.13 -12.87 -3.77
CA VAL A 165 1.15 -11.82 -2.75
C VAL A 165 -0.20 -11.82 -2.05
N VAL A 166 -0.18 -12.03 -0.73
CA VAL A 166 -1.38 -12.09 0.11
C VAL A 166 -1.67 -10.73 0.73
N VAL A 167 -0.63 -10.08 1.27
CA VAL A 167 -0.76 -8.76 1.89
C VAL A 167 0.55 -8.00 1.79
N VAL A 168 0.43 -6.68 1.71
CA VAL A 168 1.55 -5.74 1.80
C VAL A 168 1.30 -4.82 3.00
N HIS A 169 2.27 -4.76 3.91
CA HIS A 169 2.27 -3.83 5.04
C HIS A 169 3.33 -2.76 4.84
N GLN A 170 3.06 -1.54 5.28
CA GLN A 170 4.14 -0.57 5.50
C GLN A 170 5.02 -1.05 6.66
N ARG A 171 6.34 -0.98 6.49
CA ARG A 171 7.27 -1.39 7.53
C ARG A 171 7.33 -0.32 8.62
N VAL A 172 7.12 -0.75 9.86
CA VAL A 172 7.21 0.12 11.03
C VAL A 172 8.55 -0.12 11.72
N PHE A 173 9.30 0.96 11.92
CA PHE A 173 10.57 0.94 12.66
C PHE A 173 10.34 1.40 14.09
N THR A 174 10.57 0.52 15.05
CA THR A 174 10.55 0.88 16.48
C THR A 174 11.92 1.44 16.84
N ARG A 175 11.98 2.76 17.03
CA ARG A 175 13.25 3.50 17.26
C ARG A 175 13.79 3.35 18.69
N ASP A 176 12.95 3.01 19.66
CA ASP A 176 13.32 2.88 21.06
C ASP A 176 13.33 1.41 21.48
N HIS A 177 14.46 0.97 22.03
CA HIS A 177 14.63 -0.39 22.55
C HIS A 177 13.75 -0.67 23.79
N ASN A 178 13.27 0.38 24.48
CA ASN A 178 12.43 0.27 25.67
C ASN A 178 10.92 0.25 25.36
N LEU A 179 10.51 0.58 24.14
CA LEU A 179 9.10 0.56 23.76
C LEU A 179 8.67 -0.85 23.34
N SER A 180 7.57 -1.34 23.92
CA SER A 180 6.90 -2.54 23.41
C SER A 180 6.52 -2.34 21.95
N GLY A 181 6.86 -3.29 21.08
CA GLY A 181 6.63 -3.16 19.64
C GLY A 181 5.15 -2.98 19.28
N LYS A 182 4.88 -2.39 18.11
CA LYS A 182 3.53 -2.08 17.65
C LYS A 182 2.89 -3.31 17.01
N THR A 183 1.59 -3.48 17.22
CA THR A 183 0.78 -4.41 16.42
C THR A 183 -0.01 -3.61 15.38
N VAL A 184 0.13 -3.99 14.11
CA VAL A 184 -0.55 -3.39 12.97
C VAL A 184 -1.65 -4.34 12.51
N TYR A 185 -2.89 -3.92 12.71
CA TYR A 185 -4.05 -4.67 12.28
C TYR A 185 -4.55 -4.18 10.92
N ASP A 186 -5.18 -5.09 10.20
CA ASP A 186 -6.11 -4.79 9.13
C ASP A 186 -7.35 -5.60 9.46
N TRP A 187 -8.45 -4.91 9.76
CA TRP A 187 -9.71 -5.53 10.16
C TRP A 187 -10.26 -6.48 9.08
N ARG A 188 -9.93 -6.23 7.79
CA ARG A 188 -10.37 -7.05 6.65
C ARG A 188 -9.84 -8.48 6.74
N HIS A 189 -8.65 -8.67 7.32
CA HIS A 189 -8.06 -9.99 7.55
C HIS A 189 -8.90 -10.90 8.45
N TYR A 190 -9.78 -10.32 9.27
CA TYR A 190 -10.55 -11.03 10.28
C TYR A 190 -12.02 -11.24 9.86
N LEU A 191 -12.42 -10.80 8.65
CA LEU A 191 -13.82 -10.87 8.21
C LEU A 191 -14.36 -12.30 8.15
N SER A 192 -13.58 -13.26 7.65
CA SER A 192 -14.00 -14.66 7.62
C SER A 192 -14.17 -15.26 9.03
N VAL A 193 -13.52 -14.69 10.05
CA VAL A 193 -13.66 -15.12 11.46
C VAL A 193 -14.98 -14.61 12.02
N VAL A 194 -15.28 -13.32 11.83
CA VAL A 194 -16.52 -12.73 12.35
C VAL A 194 -17.77 -13.23 11.62
N GLN A 195 -17.67 -13.60 10.34
CA GLN A 195 -18.74 -14.32 9.63
C GLN A 195 -19.14 -15.63 10.32
N ARG A 196 -18.18 -16.35 10.91
CA ARG A 196 -18.45 -17.58 11.67
C ARG A 196 -18.82 -17.31 13.13
N LYS A 197 -18.23 -16.27 13.73
CA LYS A 197 -18.39 -15.90 15.14
C LYS A 197 -18.67 -14.39 15.28
N PRO A 198 -19.91 -13.93 15.03
CA PRO A 198 -20.24 -12.49 15.02
C PRO A 198 -19.91 -11.76 16.33
N GLY A 199 -20.00 -12.46 17.46
CA GLY A 199 -19.66 -11.90 18.78
C GLY A 199 -18.22 -11.40 18.92
N ALA A 200 -17.28 -11.88 18.09
CA ALA A 200 -15.89 -11.42 18.11
C ALA A 200 -15.73 -9.94 17.68
N LEU A 201 -16.73 -9.39 17.00
CA LEU A 201 -16.76 -7.99 16.57
C LEU A 201 -16.84 -6.99 17.75
N ARG A 202 -17.30 -7.41 18.94
CA ARG A 202 -17.50 -6.52 20.09
C ARG A 202 -16.18 -6.09 20.76
N ASN A 203 -15.28 -7.05 20.94
CA ASN A 203 -14.03 -6.86 21.71
C ASN A 203 -12.78 -7.22 20.90
N GLY A 204 -12.93 -7.46 19.59
CA GLY A 204 -11.81 -7.82 18.74
C GLY A 204 -10.91 -6.61 18.48
N ALA A 205 -9.65 -6.68 18.92
CA ALA A 205 -8.66 -5.62 18.74
C ALA A 205 -8.58 -5.06 17.29
N PRO A 206 -8.65 -5.88 16.22
CA PRO A 206 -8.61 -5.37 14.85
C PRO A 206 -9.75 -4.41 14.51
N PHE A 207 -10.92 -4.55 15.15
CA PHE A 207 -12.11 -3.76 14.83
C PHE A 207 -12.12 -2.38 15.51
N HIS A 208 -11.15 -2.07 16.37
CA HIS A 208 -10.97 -0.71 16.88
C HIS A 208 -10.47 0.26 15.80
N GLU A 209 -9.80 -0.25 14.76
CA GLU A 209 -9.28 0.53 13.63
C GLU A 209 -10.30 0.65 12.47
N LEU A 210 -11.58 0.33 12.71
CA LEU A 210 -12.63 0.50 11.71
C LEU A 210 -12.82 1.99 11.34
N PRO A 211 -13.05 2.29 10.04
CA PRO A 211 -13.46 3.62 9.60
C PRO A 211 -14.65 4.14 10.41
N GLU A 212 -14.70 5.47 10.59
CA GLU A 212 -15.66 6.13 11.49
C GLU A 212 -17.11 5.77 11.17
N ARG A 213 -17.47 5.73 9.89
CA ARG A 213 -18.84 5.41 9.45
C ARG A 213 -19.23 3.98 9.81
N PHE A 214 -18.31 3.02 9.70
CA PHE A 214 -18.56 1.65 10.16
C PHE A 214 -18.68 1.57 11.68
N ARG A 215 -17.92 2.35 12.45
CA ARG A 215 -18.06 2.42 13.92
C ARG A 215 -19.41 3.01 14.34
N MET A 216 -19.88 4.06 13.67
CA MET A 216 -21.20 4.64 13.89
C MET A 216 -22.31 3.62 13.59
N LEU A 217 -22.21 2.91 12.47
CA LEU A 217 -23.13 1.83 12.11
C LEU A 217 -23.13 0.71 13.16
N GLN A 218 -21.94 0.26 13.58
CA GLN A 218 -21.79 -0.75 14.62
C GLN A 218 -22.49 -0.33 15.92
N ALA A 219 -22.30 0.92 16.37
CA ALA A 219 -22.95 1.45 17.56
C ALA A 219 -24.48 1.52 17.45
N ALA A 220 -25.01 1.73 16.23
CA ALA A 220 -26.45 1.73 15.97
C ALA A 220 -27.02 0.29 15.94
N LEU A 221 -26.34 -0.63 15.26
CA LEU A 221 -26.80 -2.01 15.08
C LEU A 221 -26.68 -2.84 16.36
N LEU A 222 -25.59 -2.69 17.14
CA LEU A 222 -25.39 -3.48 18.37
C LEU A 222 -26.43 -3.24 19.47
N LYS A 223 -27.24 -2.18 19.37
CA LYS A 223 -28.39 -1.94 20.27
C LYS A 223 -29.58 -2.86 19.98
N ARG A 224 -29.61 -3.50 18.81
CA ARG A 224 -30.69 -4.37 18.35
C ARG A 224 -30.32 -5.85 18.57
N SER A 225 -31.32 -6.70 18.76
CA SER A 225 -31.11 -8.15 18.75
C SER A 225 -30.66 -8.61 17.36
N GLY A 226 -29.54 -9.33 17.28
CA GLY A 226 -28.97 -9.83 16.01
C GLY A 226 -28.20 -8.79 15.18
N GLY A 227 -28.00 -7.57 15.69
CA GLY A 227 -27.28 -6.52 14.95
C GLY A 227 -25.78 -6.78 14.76
N ASP A 228 -25.19 -7.71 15.52
CA ASP A 228 -23.83 -8.19 15.29
C ASP A 228 -23.72 -8.97 13.98
N ARG A 229 -24.69 -9.83 13.68
CA ARG A 229 -24.74 -10.56 12.41
C ARG A 229 -24.99 -9.61 11.24
N GLU A 230 -25.92 -8.67 11.43
CA GLU A 230 -26.22 -7.63 10.43
C GLU A 230 -24.98 -6.77 10.11
N MET A 231 -24.23 -6.36 11.13
CA MET A 231 -22.98 -5.62 10.97
C MET A 231 -21.93 -6.44 10.22
N VAL A 232 -21.79 -7.73 10.56
CA VAL A 232 -20.85 -8.63 9.89
C VAL A 232 -21.19 -8.83 8.42
N ASP A 233 -22.47 -8.97 8.09
CA ASP A 233 -22.93 -9.10 6.70
C ASP A 233 -22.60 -7.84 5.89
N ILE A 234 -22.76 -6.64 6.49
CA ILE A 234 -22.39 -5.37 5.85
C ILE A 234 -20.89 -5.25 5.67
N LEU A 235 -20.08 -5.59 6.69
CA LEU A 235 -18.61 -5.56 6.56
C LEU A 235 -18.10 -6.55 5.51
N ALA A 236 -18.76 -7.69 5.36
CA ALA A 236 -18.43 -8.68 4.33
C ALA A 236 -18.62 -8.16 2.90
N LEU A 237 -19.41 -7.10 2.69
CA LEU A 237 -19.55 -6.46 1.37
C LEU A 237 -18.22 -5.91 0.85
N VAL A 238 -17.30 -5.53 1.74
CA VAL A 238 -15.95 -5.05 1.37
C VAL A 238 -15.09 -6.15 0.74
N LEU A 239 -15.48 -7.43 0.85
CA LEU A 239 -14.83 -8.52 0.13
C LEU A 239 -15.25 -8.60 -1.35
N LEU A 240 -16.37 -7.97 -1.72
CA LEU A 240 -16.98 -8.04 -3.04
C LEU A 240 -17.03 -6.69 -3.77
N HIS A 241 -16.94 -5.60 -3.02
CA HIS A 241 -17.05 -4.23 -3.52
C HIS A 241 -15.90 -3.36 -3.01
N ASP A 242 -15.64 -2.27 -3.71
CA ASP A 242 -14.73 -1.24 -3.24
C ASP A 242 -15.19 -0.69 -1.88
N GLU A 243 -14.25 -0.58 -0.95
CA GLU A 243 -14.54 -0.16 0.42
C GLU A 243 -15.15 1.23 0.51
N GLN A 244 -14.70 2.17 -0.32
CA GLN A 244 -15.21 3.54 -0.30
C GLN A 244 -16.67 3.56 -0.75
N LEU A 245 -17.07 2.70 -1.68
CA LEU A 245 -18.46 2.55 -2.08
C LEU A 245 -19.33 2.00 -0.94
N VAL A 246 -18.83 1.00 -0.22
CA VAL A 246 -19.54 0.44 0.94
C VAL A 246 -19.65 1.49 2.05
N GLU A 247 -18.57 2.24 2.34
CA GLU A 247 -18.58 3.30 3.35
C GLU A 247 -19.56 4.43 2.98
N ARG A 248 -19.62 4.82 1.70
CA ARG A 248 -20.61 5.80 1.21
C ARG A 248 -22.04 5.28 1.33
N ALA A 249 -22.27 4.01 1.03
CA ALA A 249 -23.59 3.39 1.20
C ALA A 249 -24.01 3.35 2.68
N VAL A 250 -23.08 3.04 3.59
CA VAL A 250 -23.29 3.09 5.04
C VAL A 250 -23.60 4.52 5.49
N SER A 251 -22.88 5.51 4.97
CA SER A 251 -23.11 6.92 5.29
C SER A 251 -24.51 7.36 4.89
N ALA A 252 -24.94 7.05 3.67
CA ALA A 252 -26.30 7.36 3.19
C ALA A 252 -27.39 6.67 4.04
N ALA A 253 -27.18 5.41 4.43
CA ALA A 253 -28.12 4.68 5.28
C ALA A 253 -28.20 5.25 6.70
N LEU A 254 -27.09 5.76 7.25
CA LEU A 254 -27.06 6.45 8.55
C LEU A 254 -27.78 7.79 8.50
N GLU A 255 -27.57 8.58 7.45
CA GLU A 255 -28.23 9.88 7.25
C GLU A 255 -29.76 9.74 7.11
N ALA A 256 -30.23 8.63 6.54
CA ALA A 256 -31.66 8.32 6.46
C ALA A 256 -32.30 7.88 7.80
N GLY A 257 -31.53 7.77 8.89
CA GLY A 257 -32.03 7.57 10.26
C GLY A 257 -32.40 6.13 10.64
N GLN A 258 -32.49 5.20 9.68
CA GLN A 258 -32.70 3.76 9.93
C GLN A 258 -31.68 2.92 9.15
N PRO A 259 -30.44 2.82 9.65
CA PRO A 259 -29.45 1.95 9.03
C PRO A 259 -29.84 0.48 9.24
N SER A 260 -29.94 -0.27 8.15
CA SER A 260 -30.12 -1.73 8.11
C SER A 260 -29.32 -2.30 6.95
N ASN A 261 -29.03 -3.60 6.98
CA ASN A 261 -28.32 -4.29 5.90
C ASN A 261 -29.04 -4.07 4.56
N GLN A 262 -30.36 -4.21 4.53
CA GLN A 262 -31.14 -4.00 3.31
C GLN A 262 -31.09 -2.55 2.81
N HIS A 263 -31.04 -1.56 3.71
CA HIS A 263 -30.88 -0.17 3.33
C HIS A 263 -29.47 0.06 2.74
N VAL A 264 -28.43 -0.43 3.41
CA VAL A 264 -27.05 -0.31 2.93
C VAL A 264 -26.89 -0.98 1.56
N LEU A 265 -27.44 -2.17 1.36
CA LEU A 265 -27.46 -2.85 0.06
C LEU A 265 -28.19 -2.05 -1.02
N ASN A 266 -29.31 -1.40 -0.68
CA ASN A 266 -30.04 -0.55 -1.62
C ASN A 266 -29.21 0.69 -2.01
N CYS A 267 -28.61 1.37 -1.04
CA CYS A 267 -27.70 2.48 -1.28
C CYS A 267 -26.50 2.07 -2.12
N LEU A 268 -25.89 0.93 -1.81
CA LEU A 268 -24.76 0.38 -2.56
C LEU A 268 -25.15 0.04 -3.99
N GLY A 269 -26.30 -0.60 -4.21
CA GLY A 269 -26.84 -0.88 -5.53
C GLY A 269 -26.98 0.38 -6.38
N ARG A 270 -27.57 1.46 -5.81
CA ARG A 270 -27.70 2.76 -6.51
C ARG A 270 -26.36 3.42 -6.84
N LEU A 271 -25.33 3.19 -6.02
CA LEU A 271 -23.98 3.72 -6.28
C LEU A 271 -23.24 2.93 -7.36
N CYS A 272 -23.50 1.62 -7.46
CA CYS A 272 -22.92 0.74 -8.47
C CYS A 272 -23.67 0.79 -9.80
N ASP A 273 -24.96 1.13 -9.79
CA ASP A 273 -25.78 1.23 -10.99
C ASP A 273 -25.27 2.33 -11.93
N LEU A 274 -25.16 1.98 -13.21
CA LEU A 274 -24.91 2.95 -14.26
C LEU A 274 -26.04 4.00 -14.28
N PRO A 275 -25.75 5.28 -14.58
CA PRO A 275 -26.76 6.30 -14.66
C PRO A 275 -27.87 5.85 -15.63
N LYS A 276 -29.12 5.88 -15.14
CA LYS A 276 -30.28 5.50 -15.95
C LYS A 276 -30.21 6.28 -17.28
N PRO A 277 -30.41 5.61 -18.43
CA PRO A 277 -30.42 6.31 -19.71
C PRO A 277 -31.43 7.43 -19.63
N LYS A 278 -31.08 8.61 -20.16
CA LYS A 278 -31.99 9.75 -20.20
C LYS A 278 -33.30 9.28 -20.83
N PRO A 279 -34.47 9.59 -20.23
CA PRO A 279 -35.74 9.24 -20.84
C PRO A 279 -35.74 9.74 -22.28
N SER A 280 -36.02 8.85 -23.23
CA SER A 280 -36.11 9.21 -24.64
C SER A 280 -37.11 10.34 -24.77
N LEU A 281 -36.70 11.47 -25.33
CA LEU A 281 -37.63 12.53 -25.73
C LEU A 281 -38.66 11.86 -26.65
N THR A 282 -39.94 11.93 -26.28
CA THR A 282 -41.01 11.44 -27.14
C THR A 282 -40.89 12.17 -28.48
N PRO A 283 -40.81 11.44 -29.61
CA PRO A 283 -40.81 12.06 -30.93
C PRO A 283 -41.97 13.06 -31.03
N PRO A 284 -41.78 14.22 -31.69
CA PRO A 284 -42.86 15.21 -31.88
C PRO A 284 -44.13 14.60 -32.50
N ALA A 285 -43.98 13.52 -33.28
CA ALA A 285 -45.08 12.77 -33.89
C ALA A 285 -45.95 11.99 -32.88
N LEU A 286 -45.48 11.74 -31.66
CA LEU A 286 -46.22 11.05 -30.60
C LEU A 286 -46.82 12.03 -29.57
N ARG A 287 -46.84 13.33 -29.89
CA ARG A 287 -47.51 14.34 -29.06
C ARG A 287 -49.02 14.17 -29.23
N LEU A 288 -49.71 13.80 -28.16
CA LEU A 288 -51.16 13.64 -28.17
C LEU A 288 -51.81 14.95 -28.59
N VAL A 289 -52.56 14.92 -29.70
CA VAL A 289 -53.36 16.08 -30.17
C VAL A 289 -54.53 16.32 -29.23
N THR A 290 -55.02 15.25 -28.60
CA THR A 290 -56.10 15.30 -27.61
C THR A 290 -55.61 14.62 -26.34
N GLU A 291 -55.41 15.39 -25.28
CA GLU A 291 -55.05 14.80 -23.99
C GLU A 291 -56.22 13.98 -23.44
N PRO A 292 -55.97 12.76 -22.94
CA PRO A 292 -57.01 11.97 -22.30
C PRO A 292 -57.45 12.69 -21.03
N LEU A 293 -58.68 13.21 -21.06
CA LEU A 293 -59.33 13.69 -19.84
C LEU A 293 -59.61 12.48 -18.95
N ALA A 294 -59.07 12.48 -17.73
CA ALA A 294 -59.42 11.53 -16.68
C ALA A 294 -60.84 11.83 -16.17
N ASN A 295 -61.83 11.62 -17.03
CA ASN A 295 -63.23 11.89 -16.76
C ASN A 295 -63.96 10.58 -16.45
N THR A 296 -64.08 10.25 -15.18
CA THR A 296 -64.80 9.08 -14.68
C THR A 296 -66.31 9.14 -14.95
N GLN A 297 -66.89 10.32 -15.18
CA GLN A 297 -68.33 10.52 -15.48
C GLN A 297 -68.72 10.01 -16.89
N ARG A 298 -67.74 9.68 -17.75
CA ARG A 298 -68.02 9.02 -19.04
C ARG A 298 -68.72 7.68 -18.86
N TYR A 299 -68.43 6.96 -17.78
CA TYR A 299 -69.10 5.70 -17.45
C TYR A 299 -70.57 5.90 -17.06
N ASP A 300 -70.88 6.99 -16.35
CA ASP A 300 -72.24 7.28 -15.90
C ASP A 300 -73.18 7.60 -17.08
N ARG A 301 -72.70 8.36 -18.07
CA ARG A 301 -73.47 8.68 -19.29
C ARG A 301 -73.74 7.46 -20.18
N LEU A 302 -72.83 6.48 -20.21
CA LEU A 302 -73.05 5.21 -20.90
C LEU A 302 -74.12 4.34 -20.21
N ARG A 303 -74.39 4.62 -18.93
CA ARG A 303 -75.38 3.91 -18.12
C ARG A 303 -76.79 4.48 -18.28
N GLU A 304 -76.92 5.78 -18.56
CA GLU A 304 -78.21 6.47 -18.73
C GLU A 304 -78.77 6.39 -20.17
N GLY A 305 -77.95 6.04 -21.17
CA GLY A 305 -78.36 5.93 -22.58
C GLY A 305 -79.07 4.64 -23.01
N LYS A 306 -79.47 3.79 -22.05
CA LYS A 306 -80.36 2.63 -22.28
C LYS A 306 -81.66 2.86 -21.51
N GLY A 307 -82.52 3.69 -22.07
CA GLY A 307 -83.92 3.90 -21.69
C GLY A 307 -84.73 4.13 -22.95
#